data_AF-A0A2T6GAR8-F1
#
_entry.id   AF-A0A2T6GAR8-F1
#
_cell.length_a   1.000
_cell.length_b   1.000
_cell.length_c   1.000
_cell.angle_alpha   90.00
_cell.angle_beta   90.00
_cell.angle_gamma   90.00
#
_symmetry.space_group_name_H-M   'P 1'
#
loop_
_entity.id
_entity.type
_entity.pdbx_description
1 polymer ?
#
loop_
_entity_poly.entity_id
_entity_poly.type
_entity_poly.pdbx_seq_one_letter_code
_entity_poly.pdbx_strand_id
1 'polypeptide(L)'
;MVYVFRDIDLGQLGRLTLESTPGGETRISSEVAGDPQDPMTAQRLKVLEPICEALIHTLERTLGRGRPTALPVRPPELQGQVAVEEVRCDTCNQLVALIVFAEDATDRGQLEDYARMMYVHYSRHNVPTWIIGPQYGDEPMPLRRADVLKVWPQRGPLESLRLDEFTPGIEALATLHCL
;
A
#
# COMPACT_ATOMS: atom_id res chain seq x y z
N MET A 1 -9.37 -18.86 12.84
CA MET A 1 -7.96 -18.38 12.94
C MET A 1 -7.64 -17.57 11.69
N VAL A 2 -6.75 -16.59 11.78
CA VAL A 2 -6.35 -15.74 10.65
C VAL A 2 -4.82 -15.69 10.57
N TYR A 3 -4.28 -15.89 9.37
CA TYR A 3 -2.86 -15.82 9.05
C TYR A 3 -2.65 -14.69 8.04
N VAL A 4 -1.77 -13.74 8.34
CA VAL A 4 -1.47 -12.61 7.46
C VAL A 4 -0.11 -12.84 6.80
N PHE A 5 -0.06 -12.69 5.48
CA PHE A 5 1.17 -12.81 4.70
C PHE A 5 1.69 -11.42 4.35
N ARG A 6 3.00 -11.23 4.54
CA ARG A 6 3.69 -9.97 4.28
C ARG A 6 4.94 -10.24 3.46
N ASP A 7 5.25 -9.28 2.59
CA ASP A 7 6.44 -9.22 1.78
C ASP A 7 7.18 -7.92 2.09
N ILE A 8 8.51 -7.96 1.98
CA ILE A 8 9.36 -6.82 2.35
C ILE A 8 9.18 -5.62 1.41
N ASP A 9 8.83 -5.86 0.15
CA ASP A 9 8.71 -4.84 -0.88
C ASP A 9 7.26 -4.51 -1.24
N LEU A 10 6.31 -5.43 -1.01
CA LEU A 10 4.90 -5.27 -1.36
C LEU A 10 4.01 -4.99 -0.13
N GLY A 11 4.56 -5.04 1.08
CA GLY A 11 3.80 -4.89 2.31
C GLY A 11 2.90 -6.09 2.57
N GLN A 12 1.68 -5.84 3.06
CA GLN A 12 0.71 -6.92 3.23
C GLN A 12 0.30 -7.52 1.87
N LEU A 13 0.53 -8.82 1.69
CA LEU A 13 0.11 -9.56 0.50
C LEU A 13 -1.38 -9.93 0.58
N GLY A 14 -1.82 -10.36 1.76
CA GLY A 14 -3.14 -10.92 1.95
C GLY A 14 -3.26 -11.71 3.25
N ARG A 15 -4.31 -12.51 3.36
CA ARG A 15 -4.52 -13.39 4.52
C ARG A 15 -5.17 -14.72 4.12
N LEU A 16 -5.01 -15.70 5.00
CA LEU A 16 -5.75 -16.95 4.99
C LEU A 16 -6.54 -17.08 6.29
N THR A 17 -7.83 -17.35 6.17
CA THR A 17 -8.77 -17.49 7.27
C THR A 17 -9.28 -18.93 7.33
N LEU A 18 -9.25 -19.51 8.53
CA LEU A 18 -9.86 -20.81 8.82
C LEU A 18 -11.04 -20.61 9.77
N GLU A 19 -12.20 -21.10 9.36
CA GLU A 19 -13.46 -21.02 10.08
C GLU A 19 -14.06 -22.41 10.26
N SER A 20 -14.55 -22.70 11.46
CA SER A 20 -15.42 -23.85 11.68
C SER A 20 -16.81 -23.53 11.16
N THR A 21 -17.38 -24.41 10.36
CA THR A 21 -18.76 -24.29 9.90
C THR A 21 -19.72 -24.96 10.91
N PRO A 22 -21.01 -24.60 10.91
CA PRO A 22 -22.02 -25.26 11.74
C PRO A 22 -22.14 -26.78 11.49
N GLY A 23 -21.71 -27.25 10.30
CA GLY A 23 -21.68 -28.67 9.94
C GLY A 23 -20.47 -29.44 10.46
N GLY A 24 -19.55 -28.79 11.20
CA GLY A 24 -18.32 -29.41 11.70
C GLY A 24 -17.18 -29.45 10.68
N GLU A 25 -17.39 -28.94 9.46
CA GLU A 25 -16.34 -28.80 8.45
C GLU A 25 -15.49 -27.55 8.70
N THR A 26 -14.24 -27.57 8.25
CA THR A 26 -13.37 -26.39 8.25
C THR A 26 -13.43 -25.70 6.88
N ARG A 27 -13.81 -24.43 6.87
CA ARG A 27 -13.71 -23.55 5.70
C ARG A 27 -12.37 -22.85 5.70
N ILE A 28 -11.62 -22.99 4.61
CA ILE A 28 -10.39 -22.25 4.35
C ILE A 28 -10.71 -21.21 3.28
N SER A 29 -10.39 -19.95 3.54
CA SER A 29 -10.50 -18.87 2.57
C SER A 29 -9.21 -18.08 2.53
N SER A 30 -8.83 -17.60 1.36
CA SER A 30 -7.69 -16.70 1.19
C SER A 30 -8.12 -15.46 0.44
N GLU A 31 -7.50 -14.34 0.79
CA GLU A 31 -7.84 -13.02 0.29
C GLU A 31 -6.55 -12.27 -0.02
N VAL A 32 -6.49 -11.62 -1.18
CA VAL A 32 -5.40 -10.70 -1.53
C VAL A 32 -5.70 -9.32 -0.97
N ALA A 33 -4.66 -8.64 -0.46
CA ALA A 33 -4.78 -7.29 0.06
C ALA A 33 -4.69 -6.26 -1.08
N GLY A 34 -5.68 -5.36 -1.14
CA GLY A 34 -5.64 -4.18 -2.00
C GLY A 34 -6.95 -3.95 -2.75
N ASP A 35 -6.92 -2.97 -3.64
CA ASP A 35 -8.03 -2.65 -4.53
C ASP A 35 -7.83 -3.33 -5.88
N PRO A 36 -8.85 -3.95 -6.52
CA PRO A 36 -8.70 -4.59 -7.83
C PRO A 36 -8.18 -3.66 -8.93
N GLN A 37 -8.38 -2.35 -8.80
CA GLN A 37 -7.91 -1.35 -9.74
C GLN A 37 -6.48 -0.88 -9.46
N ASP A 38 -5.91 -1.20 -8.29
CA ASP A 38 -4.50 -0.93 -7.98
C ASP A 38 -3.60 -1.95 -8.70
N PRO A 39 -2.69 -1.51 -9.60
CA PRO A 39 -1.73 -2.40 -10.26
C PRO A 39 -0.90 -3.25 -9.28
N MET A 40 -0.66 -2.75 -8.07
CA MET A 40 0.09 -3.48 -7.05
C MET A 40 -0.69 -4.65 -6.45
N THR A 41 -2.03 -4.64 -6.50
CA THR A 41 -2.86 -5.79 -6.11
C THR A 41 -2.57 -7.00 -7.00
N ALA A 42 -2.39 -6.79 -8.30
CA ALA A 42 -2.01 -7.88 -9.22
C ALA A 42 -0.61 -8.44 -8.90
N GLN A 43 0.33 -7.61 -8.45
CA GLN A 43 1.66 -8.08 -8.03
C GLN A 43 1.58 -8.88 -6.73
N ARG A 44 0.80 -8.42 -5.75
CA ARG A 44 0.55 -9.16 -4.50
C ARG A 44 -0.08 -10.52 -4.77
N LEU A 45 -1.05 -10.57 -5.68
CA LEU A 45 -1.70 -11.82 -6.08
C LEU A 45 -0.70 -12.84 -6.64
N LYS A 46 0.18 -12.41 -7.55
CA LYS A 46 1.22 -13.29 -8.14
C LYS A 46 2.15 -13.93 -7.12
N VAL A 47 2.41 -13.24 -6.00
CA VAL A 47 3.25 -13.78 -4.91
C VAL A 47 2.43 -14.66 -3.98
N LEU A 48 1.20 -14.25 -3.63
CA LEU A 48 0.36 -14.93 -2.65
C LEU A 48 -0.25 -16.23 -3.17
N GLU A 49 -0.72 -16.24 -4.42
CA GLU A 49 -1.43 -17.36 -5.03
C GLU A 49 -0.67 -18.70 -4.91
N PRO A 50 0.61 -18.84 -5.32
CA PRO A 50 1.32 -20.11 -5.21
C PRO A 50 1.53 -20.57 -3.76
N ILE A 51 1.63 -19.62 -2.81
CA ILE A 51 1.73 -19.94 -1.37
C ILE A 51 0.41 -20.53 -0.88
N CYS A 52 -0.71 -19.90 -1.21
CA CYS A 52 -2.04 -20.40 -0.85
C CYS A 52 -2.34 -21.76 -1.49
N GLU A 53 -2.02 -21.95 -2.77
CA GLU A 53 -2.19 -23.24 -3.45
C GLU A 53 -1.38 -24.36 -2.78
N ALA A 54 -0.10 -24.11 -2.47
CA ALA A 54 0.75 -25.09 -1.81
C ALA A 54 0.25 -25.47 -0.40
N LEU A 55 -0.25 -24.48 0.36
CA LEU A 55 -0.85 -24.71 1.67
C LEU A 55 -2.13 -25.52 1.57
N ILE A 56 -3.06 -25.14 0.67
CA ILE A 56 -4.31 -25.86 0.45
C ILE A 56 -4.02 -27.29 0.03
N HIS A 57 -3.14 -27.51 -0.95
CA HIS A 57 -2.75 -28.85 -1.39
C HIS A 57 -2.17 -29.70 -0.25
N THR A 58 -1.34 -29.10 0.61
CA THR A 58 -0.76 -29.81 1.78
C THR A 58 -1.84 -30.19 2.79
N LEU A 59 -2.79 -29.29 3.04
CA LEU A 59 -3.92 -29.54 3.94
C LEU A 59 -4.82 -30.65 3.38
N GLU A 60 -5.17 -30.61 2.10
CA GLU A 60 -5.99 -31.63 1.44
C GLU A 60 -5.36 -33.01 1.46
N ARG A 61 -4.03 -33.09 1.27
CA ARG A 61 -3.28 -34.35 1.35
C ARG A 61 -3.27 -34.93 2.76
N THR A 62 -3.37 -34.09 3.79
CA THR A 62 -3.27 -34.50 5.20
C THR A 62 -4.64 -34.77 5.82
N LEU A 63 -5.67 -34.01 5.44
CA LEU A 63 -6.99 -33.99 6.07
C LEU A 63 -8.13 -34.48 5.16
N GLY A 64 -7.86 -34.69 3.86
CA GLY A 64 -8.85 -35.02 2.84
C GLY A 64 -9.25 -33.81 1.97
N ARG A 65 -9.76 -34.07 0.76
CA ARG A 65 -10.10 -33.01 -0.21
C ARG A 65 -11.26 -32.14 0.26
N GLY A 66 -11.11 -30.82 0.10
CA GLY A 66 -12.17 -29.85 0.31
C GLY A 66 -12.90 -29.50 -0.99
N ARG A 67 -13.82 -28.53 -0.92
CA ARG A 67 -14.39 -27.86 -2.11
C ARG A 67 -13.76 -26.48 -2.23
N PRO A 68 -13.16 -26.12 -3.38
CA PRO A 68 -12.57 -24.80 -3.55
C PRO A 68 -13.64 -23.70 -3.58
N THR A 69 -13.27 -22.53 -3.06
CA THR A 69 -14.01 -21.26 -3.22
C THR A 69 -13.07 -20.20 -3.77
N ALA A 70 -13.57 -19.33 -4.66
CA ALA A 70 -12.79 -18.25 -5.23
C ALA A 70 -12.30 -17.26 -4.15
N LEU A 71 -11.14 -16.63 -4.38
CA LEU A 71 -10.55 -15.65 -3.48
C LEU A 71 -11.36 -14.34 -3.53
N PRO A 72 -12.05 -13.94 -2.44
CA PRO A 72 -12.63 -12.60 -2.41
C PRO A 72 -11.50 -11.56 -2.22
N VAL A 73 -11.67 -10.40 -2.85
CA VAL A 73 -10.81 -9.24 -2.60
C VAL A 73 -11.37 -8.51 -1.38
N ARG A 74 -10.50 -8.22 -0.41
CA ARG A 74 -10.89 -7.42 0.75
C ARG A 74 -10.57 -5.96 0.50
N PRO A 75 -11.53 -5.05 0.67
CA PRO A 75 -11.22 -3.63 0.65
C PRO A 75 -10.19 -3.32 1.75
N PRO A 76 -9.26 -2.39 1.50
CA PRO A 76 -8.35 -1.92 2.53
C PRO A 76 -9.14 -1.29 3.68
N GLU A 77 -8.82 -1.68 4.91
CA GLU A 77 -9.29 -0.99 6.10
C GLU A 77 -8.26 0.07 6.48
N LEU A 78 -8.64 1.35 6.47
CA LEU A 78 -7.84 2.40 7.08
C LEU A 78 -7.97 2.26 8.60
N GLN A 79 -6.85 2.02 9.28
CA GLN A 79 -6.79 2.15 10.74
C GLN A 79 -6.31 3.57 11.07
N GLY A 80 -7.24 4.42 11.51
CA GLY A 80 -6.94 5.82 11.87
C GLY A 80 -7.03 6.81 10.72
N GLN A 81 -6.77 8.08 11.03
CA GLN A 81 -6.67 9.15 10.03
C GLN A 81 -5.24 9.20 9.51
N VAL A 82 -5.07 9.08 8.19
CA VAL A 82 -3.78 9.30 7.53
C VAL A 82 -3.67 10.78 7.18
N ALA A 83 -2.59 11.44 7.62
CA ALA A 83 -2.36 12.83 7.31
C ALA A 83 -2.03 13.01 5.83
N VAL A 84 -2.72 13.96 5.18
CA VAL A 84 -2.56 14.27 3.76
C VAL A 84 -2.43 15.77 3.60
N GLU A 85 -1.43 16.20 2.84
CA GLU A 85 -1.26 17.57 2.39
C GLU A 85 -1.62 17.69 0.90
N GLU A 86 -2.46 18.67 0.61
CA GLU A 86 -2.89 19.04 -0.73
C GLU A 86 -2.03 20.18 -1.27
N VAL A 87 -1.28 19.92 -2.34
CA VAL A 87 -0.50 20.95 -3.02
C VAL A 87 -1.34 21.52 -4.15
N ARG A 88 -1.53 22.83 -4.17
CA ARG A 88 -2.38 23.53 -5.13
C ARG A 88 -1.57 24.49 -6.00
N CYS A 89 -2.01 24.70 -7.23
CA CYS A 89 -1.41 25.67 -8.13
C CYS A 89 -1.63 27.11 -7.63
N ASP A 90 -0.58 27.92 -7.65
CA ASP A 90 -0.61 29.31 -7.17
C ASP A 90 -1.50 30.24 -8.03
N THR A 91 -1.76 29.85 -9.28
CA THR A 91 -2.53 30.66 -10.23
C THR A 91 -4.01 30.28 -10.29
N CYS A 92 -4.31 28.99 -10.47
CA CYS A 92 -5.68 28.51 -10.69
C CYS A 92 -6.28 27.76 -9.50
N ASN A 93 -5.50 27.54 -8.42
CA ASN A 93 -5.90 26.83 -7.21
C ASN A 93 -6.33 25.35 -7.42
N GLN A 94 -6.04 24.78 -8.59
CA GLN A 94 -6.25 23.36 -8.87
C GLN A 94 -5.28 22.53 -8.03
N LEU A 95 -5.73 21.35 -7.60
CA LEU A 95 -4.87 20.36 -6.95
C LEU A 95 -3.84 19.86 -7.97
N VAL A 96 -2.55 19.91 -7.62
CA VAL A 96 -1.45 19.50 -8.49
C VAL A 96 -0.62 18.34 -7.94
N ALA A 97 -0.69 18.09 -6.63
CA ALA A 97 -0.06 16.93 -6.00
C ALA A 97 -0.72 16.61 -4.64
N LEU A 98 -0.53 15.38 -4.19
CA LEU A 98 -0.86 14.93 -2.84
C LEU A 98 0.40 14.41 -2.14
N ILE A 99 0.55 14.75 -0.87
CA ILE A 99 1.61 14.23 -0.02
C ILE A 99 0.94 13.51 1.16
N VAL A 100 1.25 12.23 1.33
CA VAL A 100 0.71 11.39 2.40
C VAL A 100 1.80 11.15 3.43
N PHE A 101 1.54 11.48 4.68
CA PHE A 101 2.48 11.25 5.78
C PHE A 101 2.18 9.93 6.47
N ALA A 102 3.19 9.06 6.50
CA ALA A 102 3.15 7.74 7.10
C ALA A 102 4.16 7.70 8.26
N GLU A 103 3.85 8.41 9.35
CA GLU A 103 4.77 8.61 10.48
C GLU A 103 5.25 7.30 11.12
N ASP A 104 4.45 6.25 11.03
CA ASP A 104 4.78 4.93 11.58
C ASP A 104 5.45 3.98 10.56
N ALA A 105 5.61 4.40 9.29
CA ALA A 105 6.11 3.53 8.22
C ALA A 105 7.64 3.58 8.09
N THR A 106 8.35 2.70 8.80
CA THR A 106 9.82 2.70 8.88
C THR A 106 10.51 1.84 7.81
N ASP A 107 9.76 1.18 6.95
CA ASP A 107 10.29 0.37 5.86
C ASP A 107 9.43 0.44 4.60
N ARG A 108 9.97 -0.07 3.50
CA ARG A 108 9.31 -0.08 2.18
C ARG A 108 7.94 -0.76 2.22
N GLY A 109 7.83 -1.92 2.86
CA GLY A 109 6.59 -2.68 2.94
C GLY A 109 5.50 -1.94 3.71
N GLN A 110 5.87 -1.19 4.74
CA GLN A 110 4.96 -0.34 5.49
C GLN A 110 4.49 0.87 4.67
N LEU A 111 5.38 1.52 3.92
CA LEU A 111 4.98 2.60 2.98
C LEU A 111 4.01 2.07 1.91
N GLU A 112 4.26 0.85 1.43
CA GLU A 112 3.38 0.15 0.49
C GLU A 112 2.01 -0.20 1.08
N ASP A 113 1.92 -0.46 2.38
CA ASP A 113 0.64 -0.61 3.07
C ASP A 113 -0.16 0.71 3.06
N TYR A 114 0.49 1.84 3.34
CA TYR A 114 -0.16 3.15 3.21
C TYR A 114 -0.60 3.41 1.77
N ALA A 115 0.22 3.05 0.79
CA ALA A 115 -0.11 3.21 -0.62
C ALA A 115 -1.32 2.41 -1.04
N ARG A 116 -1.42 1.17 -0.55
CA ARG A 116 -2.57 0.29 -0.75
C ARG A 116 -3.83 0.87 -0.08
N MET A 117 -3.71 1.36 1.15
CA MET A 117 -4.84 1.94 1.90
C MET A 117 -5.37 3.23 1.26
N MET A 118 -4.46 4.07 0.74
CA MET A 118 -4.81 5.36 0.17
C MET A 118 -5.12 5.33 -1.33
N TYR A 119 -5.03 4.15 -1.98
CA TYR A 119 -5.20 4.02 -3.43
C TYR A 119 -6.47 4.68 -3.97
N VAL A 120 -7.62 4.34 -3.38
CA VAL A 120 -8.92 4.87 -3.80
C VAL A 120 -8.98 6.40 -3.65
N HIS A 121 -8.27 6.96 -2.66
CA HIS A 121 -8.23 8.39 -2.45
C HIS A 121 -7.39 9.08 -3.55
N TYR A 122 -6.11 8.73 -3.69
CA TYR A 122 -5.25 9.45 -4.63
C TYR A 122 -5.56 9.18 -6.11
N SER A 123 -6.05 7.97 -6.45
CA SER A 123 -6.42 7.65 -7.84
C SER A 123 -7.59 8.49 -8.36
N ARG A 124 -8.53 8.89 -7.48
CA ARG A 124 -9.66 9.75 -7.85
C ARG A 124 -9.24 11.17 -8.19
N HIS A 125 -8.24 11.70 -7.48
CA HIS A 125 -7.70 13.03 -7.75
C HIS A 125 -6.83 13.05 -9.01
N ASN A 126 -6.20 11.91 -9.33
CA ASN A 126 -5.36 11.72 -10.51
C ASN A 126 -4.22 12.74 -10.63
N VAL A 127 -3.62 13.10 -9.49
CA VAL A 127 -2.44 13.96 -9.40
C VAL A 127 -1.25 13.17 -8.87
N PRO A 128 0.00 13.52 -9.22
CA PRO A 128 1.18 12.91 -8.63
C PRO A 128 1.07 12.83 -7.10
N THR A 129 1.36 11.64 -6.56
CA THR A 129 1.21 11.39 -5.12
C THR A 129 2.44 10.69 -4.56
N TRP A 130 2.86 11.13 -3.38
CA TRP A 130 3.98 10.56 -2.63
C TRP A 130 3.54 10.15 -1.24
N ILE A 131 4.21 9.13 -0.71
CA ILE A 131 4.12 8.72 0.69
C ILE A 131 5.47 8.94 1.34
N ILE A 132 5.49 9.61 2.48
CA ILE A 132 6.69 9.98 3.21
C ILE A 132 6.67 9.30 4.57
N GLY A 133 7.71 8.50 4.85
CA GLY A 133 7.94 7.88 6.15
C GLY A 133 8.44 8.88 7.20
N PRO A 134 8.70 8.43 8.44
CA PRO A 134 9.28 9.28 9.45
C PRO A 134 10.68 9.76 9.04
N GLN A 135 11.05 10.95 9.51
CA GLN A 135 12.41 11.44 9.39
C GLN A 135 13.35 10.65 10.32
N TYR A 136 14.53 10.32 9.83
CA TYR A 136 15.58 9.62 10.56
C TYR A 136 16.95 10.28 10.36
N GLY A 137 17.89 9.88 11.22
CA GLY A 137 19.23 10.48 11.32
C GLY A 137 19.39 11.38 12.55
N ASP A 138 20.64 11.58 12.94
CA ASP A 138 21.01 12.41 14.10
C ASP A 138 21.18 13.90 13.72
N GLU A 139 21.09 14.24 12.43
CA GLU A 139 21.22 15.63 12.00
C GLU A 139 20.05 16.50 12.52
N PRO A 140 20.27 17.81 12.70
CA PRO A 140 19.17 18.73 12.95
C PRO A 140 18.26 18.86 11.72
N MET A 141 16.99 19.17 11.92
CA MET A 141 16.13 19.61 10.81
C MET A 141 16.71 20.89 10.17
N PRO A 142 16.68 21.05 8.83
CA PRO A 142 16.00 20.21 7.83
C PRO A 142 16.88 19.13 7.19
N LEU A 143 18.07 18.84 7.74
CA LEU A 143 19.05 17.92 7.13
C LEU A 143 18.71 16.43 7.29
N ARG A 144 17.73 16.10 8.14
CA ARG A 144 17.25 14.73 8.31
C ARG A 144 16.65 14.19 7.02
N ARG A 145 16.82 12.88 6.83
CA ARG A 145 16.31 12.16 5.66
C ARG A 145 14.98 11.52 6.01
N ALA A 146 14.12 11.36 5.02
CA ALA A 146 12.92 10.54 5.09
C ALA A 146 12.87 9.63 3.87
N ASP A 147 12.23 8.48 4.04
CA ASP A 147 11.94 7.58 2.93
C ASP A 147 10.70 8.08 2.20
N VAL A 148 10.84 8.30 0.89
CA VAL A 148 9.84 8.89 0.00
C VAL A 148 9.53 7.91 -1.12
N LEU A 149 8.27 7.52 -1.23
CA LEU A 149 7.78 6.61 -2.26
C LEU A 149 6.77 7.34 -3.15
N LYS A 150 7.09 7.48 -4.44
CA LYS A 150 6.10 7.94 -5.43
C LYS A 150 5.12 6.80 -5.74
N VAL A 151 3.83 7.05 -5.52
CA VAL A 151 2.79 6.01 -5.62
C VAL A 151 1.84 6.18 -6.80
N TRP A 152 1.72 7.39 -7.37
CA TRP A 152 0.85 7.70 -8.50
C TRP A 152 1.48 8.76 -9.44
N PRO A 153 1.21 8.76 -10.76
CA PRO A 153 0.42 7.80 -11.55
C PRO A 153 1.15 6.49 -11.86
N GLN A 154 2.46 6.47 -11.66
CA GLN A 154 3.29 5.28 -11.78
C GLN A 154 4.07 5.10 -10.49
N ARG A 155 4.23 3.84 -10.08
CA ARG A 155 5.02 3.49 -8.91
C ARG A 155 6.50 3.78 -9.18
N GLY A 156 7.09 4.64 -8.35
CA GLY A 156 8.50 5.02 -8.45
C GLY A 156 9.42 4.17 -7.58
N PRO A 157 10.73 4.41 -7.65
CA PRO A 157 11.67 3.85 -6.68
C PRO A 157 11.39 4.40 -5.27
N LEU A 158 11.90 3.70 -4.27
CA LEU A 158 12.03 4.26 -2.92
C LEU A 158 13.26 5.17 -2.91
N GLU A 159 13.08 6.41 -2.52
CA GLU A 159 14.15 7.40 -2.42
C GLU A 159 14.29 7.83 -0.97
N SER A 160 15.52 7.92 -0.49
CA SER A 160 15.81 8.59 0.77
C SER A 160 16.10 10.04 0.41
N LEU A 161 15.33 11.00 0.91
CA LEU A 161 15.45 12.42 0.56
C LEU A 161 15.41 13.32 1.79
N ARG A 162 16.11 14.45 1.73
CA ARG A 162 15.95 15.57 2.67
C ARG A 162 14.81 16.47 2.21
N LEU A 163 14.35 17.34 3.11
CA LEU A 163 13.27 18.29 2.78
C LEU A 163 13.68 19.26 1.67
N ASP A 164 14.92 19.75 1.68
CA ASP A 164 15.46 20.66 0.66
C ASP A 164 15.67 19.98 -0.70
N GLU A 165 15.74 18.65 -0.75
CA GLU A 165 15.80 17.84 -1.97
C GLU A 165 14.39 17.58 -2.53
N PHE A 166 13.40 17.40 -1.66
CA PHE A 166 12.02 17.05 -2.05
C PHE A 166 11.17 18.28 -2.41
N THR A 167 11.20 19.33 -1.58
CA THR A 167 10.33 20.51 -1.70
C THR A 167 10.43 21.22 -3.06
N PRO A 168 11.62 21.43 -3.66
CA PRO A 168 11.69 22.12 -4.96
C PRO A 168 10.92 21.42 -6.08
N GLY A 169 10.87 20.08 -6.07
CA GLY A 169 10.10 19.31 -7.03
C GLY A 169 8.59 19.51 -6.88
N ILE A 170 8.13 19.67 -5.64
CA ILE A 170 6.72 19.94 -5.32
C ILE A 170 6.33 21.38 -5.65
N GLU A 171 7.17 22.36 -5.28
CA GLU A 171 6.95 23.78 -5.60
C GLU A 171 6.92 24.02 -7.12
N ALA A 172 7.74 23.31 -7.88
CA ALA A 172 7.71 23.35 -9.34
C ALA A 172 6.33 22.93 -9.90
N LEU A 173 5.66 21.94 -9.28
CA LEU A 173 4.31 21.53 -9.71
C LEU A 173 3.28 22.62 -9.45
N ALA A 174 3.38 23.36 -8.34
CA ALA A 174 2.46 24.46 -8.02
C ALA A 174 2.66 25.67 -8.94
N THR A 175 3.92 26.02 -9.19
CA THR A 175 4.32 27.24 -9.92
C THR A 175 4.23 27.09 -11.44
N LEU A 176 4.59 25.92 -11.99
CA LEU A 176 4.66 25.70 -13.45
C LEU A 176 3.37 25.16 -14.06
N HIS A 177 2.35 24.82 -13.26
CA HIS A 177 1.12 24.18 -13.76
C HIS A 177 0.36 24.98 -14.82
N CYS A 178 0.37 26.32 -14.74
CA CYS A 178 -0.33 27.20 -15.67
C CYS A 178 0.57 27.91 -16.69
N LEU A 179 1.87 27.60 -16.70
CA LEU A 179 2.83 28.23 -17.62
C LEU A 179 2.86 27.54 -18.99
#